data_AF-A0A5M9MHV9-F1
#
_entry.id   AF-A0A5M9MHV9-F1
#
_cell.length_a   1.000
_cell.length_b   1.000
_cell.length_c   1.000
_cell.angle_alpha   90.00
_cell.angle_beta   90.00
_cell.angle_gamma   90.00
#
_symmetry.space_group_name_H-M   'P 1'
#
loop_
_entity.id
_entity.type
_entity.pdbx_description
1 polymer ?
#
loop_
_entity_poly.entity_id
_entity_poly.type
_entity_poly.pdbx_seq_one_letter_code
_entity_poly.pdbx_strand_id
1 'polypeptide(L)'
;MFSSLIPYAKGVLLDSWAGRFDTNIAIPDSATFIEDWDYFRSHVYTYAEYESDRRESFWTFRGQEVSYLTIFAYFSTRAREQRLVQQRVQDTEALLTSIPCFSNLDTIYMRFIDGIHSQFHWLAGRMFLDDMHSLTDHLVKMAAAVAVARLDGVVIRTFEVSGFYSRIDLADPLLKDLMEVALSDIIELRAINSPTMLEFFSQVSLPSLRRFELASCWLAIDNLEDFVRKHASSLRFLHLEDPWLLHEKINENGIYLSVANAQSILDSLTRILDSRILDEVTINRRPGGLYEAQVRANSCTSSSYS
;
A
#
# COMPACT_ATOMS: atom_id res chain seq x y z
N MET A 1 28.45 -26.28 16.41
CA MET A 1 28.12 -25.72 17.74
C MET A 1 27.30 -24.42 17.67
N PHE A 2 26.61 -24.11 16.54
CA PHE A 2 25.78 -22.91 16.35
C PHE A 2 24.27 -23.19 16.22
N SER A 3 23.85 -24.45 16.35
CA SER A 3 22.46 -24.89 16.12
C SER A 3 21.49 -24.58 17.28
N SER A 4 22.00 -24.24 18.47
CA SER A 4 21.17 -24.03 19.67
C SER A 4 20.85 -22.57 19.98
N LEU A 5 21.40 -21.61 19.21
CA LEU A 5 21.17 -20.17 19.39
C LEU A 5 20.04 -19.62 18.51
N ILE A 6 19.74 -20.27 17.39
CA ILE A 6 18.67 -19.88 16.46
C ILE A 6 17.28 -19.98 17.13
N PRO A 7 16.93 -21.06 17.88
CA PRO A 7 15.63 -21.13 18.55
C PRO A 7 15.45 -20.08 19.65
N TYR A 8 16.54 -19.70 20.33
CA TYR A 8 16.51 -18.71 21.41
C TYR A 8 16.38 -17.28 20.87
N ALA A 9 17.11 -16.95 19.80
CA ALA A 9 16.95 -15.67 19.10
C ALA A 9 15.56 -15.57 18.43
N LYS A 10 15.07 -16.67 17.84
CA LYS A 10 13.71 -16.78 17.28
C LYS A 10 12.64 -16.60 18.35
N GLY A 11 12.82 -17.20 19.54
CA GLY A 11 11.93 -17.02 20.69
C GLY A 11 11.95 -15.61 21.27
N VAL A 12 13.12 -14.98 21.44
CA VAL A 12 13.22 -13.62 21.99
C VAL A 12 12.74 -12.56 21.01
N LEU A 13 13.02 -12.71 19.70
CA LEU A 13 12.44 -11.86 18.66
C LEU A 13 10.94 -12.11 18.56
N LEU A 14 10.46 -13.35 18.49
CA LEU A 14 9.01 -13.56 18.43
C LEU A 14 8.28 -13.11 19.69
N ASP A 15 8.84 -13.26 20.89
CA ASP A 15 8.21 -12.81 22.14
C ASP A 15 8.24 -11.28 22.30
N SER A 16 9.29 -10.60 21.82
CA SER A 16 9.32 -9.12 21.86
C SER A 16 8.37 -8.48 20.85
N TRP A 17 8.02 -9.21 19.80
CA TRP A 17 7.10 -8.79 18.75
C TRP A 17 5.67 -9.24 19.14
N ALA A 18 5.41 -10.54 19.26
CA ALA A 18 4.11 -11.11 19.63
C ALA A 18 3.58 -10.61 20.98
N GLY A 19 4.43 -10.50 22.01
CA GLY A 19 4.02 -10.01 23.34
C GLY A 19 3.68 -8.50 23.39
N ARG A 20 3.89 -7.76 22.30
CA ARG A 20 3.55 -6.32 22.20
C ARG A 20 2.54 -5.98 21.11
N PHE A 21 2.28 -6.87 20.15
CA PHE A 21 1.13 -6.79 19.25
C PHE A 21 -0.15 -7.40 19.85
N ASP A 22 -0.03 -8.09 20.99
CA ASP A 22 -1.14 -8.40 21.91
C ASP A 22 -1.61 -7.15 22.71
N THR A 23 -1.47 -5.96 22.13
CA THR A 23 -2.33 -4.87 22.56
C THR A 23 -3.73 -5.27 22.16
N ASN A 24 -4.58 -5.53 23.16
CA ASN A 24 -6.01 -5.34 23.01
C ASN A 24 -6.18 -3.97 22.36
N ILE A 25 -6.33 -3.96 21.02
CA ILE A 25 -6.82 -2.81 20.30
C ILE A 25 -8.19 -2.63 20.92
N ALA A 26 -8.30 -1.63 21.80
CA ALA A 26 -9.59 -1.20 22.29
C ALA A 26 -10.37 -0.87 21.03
N ILE A 27 -11.25 -1.79 20.62
CA ILE A 27 -12.16 -1.61 19.51
C ILE A 27 -12.81 -0.26 19.82
N PRO A 28 -12.64 0.77 18.99
CA PRO A 28 -13.39 2.00 19.21
C PRO A 28 -14.85 1.57 19.25
N ASP A 29 -15.53 1.83 20.37
CA ASP A 29 -16.86 1.29 20.65
C ASP A 29 -17.84 1.49 19.47
N SER A 30 -17.60 2.48 18.61
CA SER A 30 -18.34 2.79 17.39
C SER A 30 -18.42 1.68 16.35
N ALA A 31 -17.40 0.86 16.11
CA ALA A 31 -17.45 -0.22 15.11
C ALA A 31 -18.41 -1.35 15.54
N THR A 32 -18.54 -1.57 16.85
CA THR A 32 -19.46 -2.54 17.46
C THR A 32 -20.93 -2.14 17.38
N PHE A 33 -21.23 -0.86 17.13
CA PHE A 33 -22.61 -0.35 17.07
C PHE A 33 -23.17 -0.18 15.65
N ILE A 34 -22.36 -0.32 14.59
CA ILE A 34 -22.86 -0.21 13.20
C ILE A 34 -23.85 -1.33 12.86
N GLU A 35 -23.72 -2.47 13.55
CA GLU A 35 -24.66 -3.58 13.44
C GLU A 35 -26.01 -3.29 14.13
N ASP A 36 -26.07 -2.31 15.02
CA ASP A 36 -27.29 -1.87 15.71
C ASP A 36 -28.08 -0.90 14.83
N TRP A 37 -29.34 -1.25 14.55
CA TRP A 37 -30.22 -0.46 13.69
C TRP A 37 -30.47 0.95 14.23
N ASP A 38 -30.63 1.09 15.54
CA ASP A 38 -30.97 2.37 16.17
C ASP A 38 -29.75 3.29 16.22
N TYR A 39 -28.56 2.75 16.46
CA TYR A 39 -27.31 3.49 16.35
C TYR A 39 -27.04 3.91 14.90
N PHE A 40 -27.18 2.99 13.96
CA PHE A 40 -26.97 3.24 12.53
C PHE A 40 -27.79 4.43 12.04
N ARG A 41 -29.10 4.41 12.32
CA ARG A 41 -30.04 5.44 11.84
C ARG A 41 -29.92 6.78 12.52
N SER A 42 -29.24 6.85 13.66
CA SER A 42 -29.10 8.07 14.46
C SER A 42 -27.71 8.70 14.38
N HIS A 43 -26.67 7.92 14.10
CA HIS A 43 -25.28 8.38 14.17
C HIS A 43 -24.41 8.05 12.94
N VAL A 44 -24.75 7.02 12.15
CA VAL A 44 -23.90 6.57 11.04
C VAL A 44 -24.40 7.11 9.71
N TYR A 45 -25.67 6.85 9.42
CA TYR A 45 -26.30 7.29 8.21
C TYR A 45 -27.76 7.57 8.48
N THR A 46 -28.13 8.83 8.67
CA THR A 46 -29.48 9.20 9.11
C THR A 46 -30.51 9.13 7.98
N TYR A 47 -31.78 9.03 8.34
CA TYR A 47 -32.86 9.07 7.34
C TYR A 47 -32.89 10.40 6.56
N ALA A 48 -32.49 11.52 7.18
CA ALA A 48 -32.44 12.81 6.51
C ALA A 48 -31.33 12.86 5.44
N GLU A 49 -30.16 12.28 5.74
CA GLU A 49 -29.09 12.12 4.76
C GLU A 49 -29.51 11.19 3.63
N TYR A 50 -30.17 10.08 3.95
CA TYR A 50 -30.77 9.19 2.95
C TYR A 50 -31.70 9.91 1.98
N GLU A 51 -32.62 10.73 2.50
CA GLU A 51 -33.50 11.52 1.66
C GLU A 51 -32.76 12.58 0.83
N SER A 52 -31.69 13.18 1.36
CA SER A 52 -30.90 14.17 0.63
C SER A 52 -30.16 13.56 -0.54
N ASP A 53 -29.36 12.54 -0.26
CA ASP A 53 -28.55 11.85 -1.25
C ASP A 53 -29.44 11.13 -2.30
N ARG A 54 -30.69 10.74 -1.94
CA ARG A 54 -31.70 10.21 -2.88
C ARG A 54 -32.04 11.22 -3.95
N ARG A 55 -32.18 12.49 -3.57
CA ARG A 55 -32.48 13.58 -4.50
C ARG A 55 -31.28 13.89 -5.39
N GLU A 56 -30.06 13.73 -4.87
CA GLU A 56 -28.81 14.01 -5.56
C GLU A 56 -28.32 12.84 -6.45
N SER A 57 -29.01 11.71 -6.42
CA SER A 57 -28.77 10.54 -7.31
C SER A 57 -27.39 9.88 -7.18
N PHE A 58 -26.68 10.07 -6.06
CA PHE A 58 -25.33 9.51 -5.83
C PHE A 58 -25.22 7.98 -5.97
N TRP A 59 -26.33 7.24 -5.89
CA TRP A 59 -26.39 5.77 -5.84
C TRP A 59 -27.25 5.13 -6.94
N THR A 60 -27.55 5.84 -8.02
CA THR A 60 -28.40 5.28 -9.08
C THR A 60 -27.79 4.01 -9.69
N PHE A 61 -28.39 2.86 -9.40
CA PHE A 61 -27.97 1.57 -9.94
C PHE A 61 -28.59 1.35 -11.31
N ARG A 62 -27.97 1.84 -12.38
CA ARG A 62 -28.55 1.70 -13.74
C ARG A 62 -30.02 2.17 -13.80
N GLY A 63 -30.40 3.13 -12.96
CA GLY A 63 -31.77 3.63 -12.80
C GLY A 63 -32.64 2.97 -11.70
N GLN A 64 -32.12 2.08 -10.85
CA GLN A 64 -32.86 1.49 -9.73
C GLN A 64 -32.49 2.12 -8.38
N GLU A 65 -33.52 2.36 -7.56
CA GLU A 65 -33.40 2.88 -6.20
C GLU A 65 -33.01 1.78 -5.21
N VAL A 66 -32.02 2.06 -4.36
CA VAL A 66 -31.64 1.18 -3.25
C VAL A 66 -32.40 1.61 -1.99
N SER A 67 -33.04 0.65 -1.31
CA SER A 67 -33.75 0.93 -0.07
C SER A 67 -32.78 1.18 1.09
N TYR A 68 -33.17 2.05 2.02
CA TYR A 68 -32.38 2.34 3.23
C TYR A 68 -32.09 1.09 4.06
N LEU A 69 -33.03 0.14 4.13
CA LEU A 69 -32.83 -1.15 4.81
C LEU A 69 -31.78 -2.01 4.10
N THR A 70 -31.72 -1.98 2.77
CA THR A 70 -30.69 -2.69 1.98
C THR A 70 -29.31 -2.14 2.29
N ILE A 71 -29.17 -0.82 2.41
CA ILE A 71 -27.91 -0.16 2.79
C ILE A 71 -27.47 -0.66 4.17
N PHE A 72 -28.36 -0.63 5.17
CA PHE A 72 -28.03 -1.14 6.51
C PHE A 72 -27.67 -2.63 6.52
N ALA A 73 -28.49 -3.49 5.90
CA ALA A 73 -28.24 -4.93 5.90
C ALA A 73 -26.88 -5.27 5.29
N TYR A 74 -26.51 -4.56 4.22
CA TYR A 74 -25.21 -4.68 3.58
C TYR A 74 -24.07 -4.32 4.54
N PHE A 75 -24.09 -3.11 5.12
CA PHE A 75 -23.00 -2.63 5.97
C PHE A 75 -22.93 -3.33 7.33
N SER A 76 -24.07 -3.71 7.92
CA SER A 76 -24.12 -4.54 9.14
C SER A 76 -23.45 -5.90 8.93
N THR A 77 -23.71 -6.55 7.78
CA THR A 77 -23.05 -7.83 7.45
C THR A 77 -21.53 -7.66 7.35
N ARG A 78 -21.07 -6.60 6.69
CA ARG A 78 -19.64 -6.32 6.53
C ARG A 78 -18.95 -5.94 7.83
N ALA A 79 -19.56 -5.09 8.66
CA ALA A 79 -19.04 -4.73 9.97
C ALA A 79 -18.87 -5.98 10.86
N ARG A 80 -19.84 -6.91 10.79
CA ARG A 80 -19.75 -8.20 11.49
C ARG A 80 -18.59 -9.05 10.99
N GLU A 81 -18.40 -9.17 9.67
CA GLU A 81 -17.28 -9.90 9.08
C GLU A 81 -15.94 -9.32 9.53
N GLN A 82 -15.77 -8.00 9.48
CA GLN A 82 -14.57 -7.31 9.93
C GLN A 82 -14.29 -7.59 11.42
N ARG A 83 -15.30 -7.47 12.28
CA ARG A 83 -15.19 -7.76 13.72
C ARG A 83 -14.77 -9.21 13.98
N LEU A 84 -15.31 -10.17 13.24
CA LEU A 84 -14.94 -11.58 13.37
C LEU A 84 -13.49 -11.85 12.97
N VAL A 85 -12.97 -11.18 11.94
CA VAL A 85 -11.56 -11.27 11.54
C VAL A 85 -10.67 -10.67 12.62
N GLN A 86 -11.00 -9.47 13.10
CA GLN A 86 -10.24 -8.77 14.15
C GLN A 86 -10.17 -9.58 15.46
N GLN A 87 -11.28 -10.22 15.86
CA GLN A 87 -11.35 -10.96 17.13
C GLN A 87 -10.60 -12.29 17.13
N ARG A 88 -10.32 -12.89 15.97
CA ARG A 88 -9.83 -14.28 15.96
C ARG A 88 -8.33 -14.44 16.13
N VAL A 89 -7.50 -13.45 15.82
CA VAL A 89 -6.01 -13.40 16.00
C VAL A 89 -5.23 -14.63 15.43
N GLN A 90 -5.91 -15.61 14.84
CA GLN A 90 -5.35 -16.88 14.32
C GLN A 90 -4.44 -16.67 13.11
N ASP A 91 -4.53 -15.51 12.46
CA ASP A 91 -3.83 -15.23 11.22
C ASP A 91 -2.31 -15.15 11.42
N THR A 92 -1.85 -14.61 12.56
CA THR A 92 -0.42 -14.43 12.82
C THR A 92 0.28 -15.78 12.95
N GLU A 93 -0.17 -16.64 13.87
CA GLU A 93 0.45 -17.95 14.09
C GLU A 93 0.39 -18.81 12.82
N ALA A 94 -0.74 -18.80 12.11
CA ALA A 94 -0.89 -19.51 10.84
C ALA A 94 0.12 -19.03 9.79
N LEU A 95 0.34 -17.72 9.65
CA LEU A 95 1.33 -17.17 8.71
C LEU A 95 2.76 -17.50 9.14
N LEU A 96 3.10 -17.32 10.41
CA LEU A 96 4.44 -17.59 10.95
C LEU A 96 4.84 -19.06 10.80
N THR A 97 3.88 -19.98 10.88
CA THR A 97 4.14 -21.42 10.76
C THR A 97 4.10 -21.91 9.32
N SER A 98 3.24 -21.36 8.46
CA SER A 98 3.04 -21.85 7.09
C SER A 98 4.04 -21.29 6.07
N ILE A 99 4.36 -19.99 6.11
CA ILE A 99 5.24 -19.36 5.11
C ILE A 99 6.62 -20.03 5.04
N PRO A 100 7.28 -20.37 6.16
CA PRO A 100 8.57 -21.08 6.13
C PRO A 100 8.52 -22.46 5.47
N CYS A 101 7.35 -23.10 5.39
CA CYS A 101 7.21 -24.42 4.76
C CYS A 101 7.35 -24.38 3.23
N PHE A 102 7.32 -23.19 2.61
CA PHE A 102 7.47 -23.02 1.18
C PHE A 102 8.92 -22.65 0.81
N SER A 103 9.81 -23.65 0.77
CA SER A 103 11.25 -23.45 0.54
C SER A 103 11.61 -22.75 -0.78
N ASN A 104 10.71 -22.79 -1.77
CA ASN A 104 10.87 -22.16 -3.08
C ASN A 104 10.01 -20.90 -3.25
N LEU A 105 9.42 -20.38 -2.17
CA LEU A 105 8.67 -19.13 -2.22
C LEU A 105 9.63 -17.97 -2.54
N ASP A 106 9.45 -17.36 -3.70
CA ASP A 106 10.27 -16.23 -4.15
C ASP A 106 9.52 -14.89 -4.14
N THR A 107 8.19 -14.91 -4.10
CA THR A 107 7.37 -13.72 -4.27
C THR A 107 6.19 -13.71 -3.30
N ILE A 108 5.94 -12.55 -2.70
CA ILE A 108 4.73 -12.27 -1.92
C ILE A 108 3.94 -11.14 -2.56
N TYR A 109 2.65 -11.40 -2.74
CA TYR A 109 1.66 -10.43 -3.22
C TYR A 109 0.66 -10.16 -2.10
N MET A 110 0.68 -8.95 -1.56
CA MET A 110 -0.28 -8.50 -0.56
C MET A 110 -1.30 -7.57 -1.19
N ARG A 111 -2.54 -8.03 -1.29
CA ARG A 111 -3.63 -7.29 -1.96
C ARG A 111 -4.74 -6.95 -0.98
N PHE A 112 -4.91 -5.67 -0.71
CA PHE A 112 -6.00 -5.11 0.07
C PHE A 112 -7.13 -4.74 -0.89
N ILE A 113 -8.29 -5.35 -0.68
CA ILE A 113 -9.49 -5.13 -1.48
C ILE A 113 -10.60 -4.77 -0.49
N ASP A 114 -11.27 -3.64 -0.71
CA ASP A 114 -12.34 -3.18 0.19
C ASP A 114 -13.51 -4.18 0.27
N GLY A 115 -13.68 -5.04 -0.74
CA GLY A 115 -14.79 -6.00 -0.82
C GLY A 115 -16.15 -5.30 -0.92
N ILE A 116 -16.14 -3.99 -1.16
CA ILE A 116 -17.32 -3.14 -1.18
C ILE A 116 -17.89 -3.13 -2.58
N HIS A 117 -19.18 -3.43 -2.72
CA HIS A 117 -19.84 -3.27 -4.01
C HIS A 117 -19.75 -1.80 -4.42
N SER A 118 -19.35 -1.53 -5.66
CA SER A 118 -19.10 -0.18 -6.17
C SER A 118 -20.26 0.81 -5.93
N GLN A 119 -21.50 0.31 -5.92
CA GLN A 119 -22.71 1.07 -5.61
C GLN A 119 -22.77 1.65 -4.17
N PHE A 120 -21.93 1.15 -3.28
CA PHE A 120 -21.85 1.54 -1.87
C PHE A 120 -20.53 2.24 -1.51
N HIS A 121 -19.64 2.47 -2.48
CA HIS A 121 -18.35 3.13 -2.25
C HIS A 121 -18.48 4.55 -1.68
N TRP A 122 -19.52 5.29 -2.04
CA TRP A 122 -19.76 6.64 -1.54
C TRP A 122 -20.01 6.69 -0.02
N LEU A 123 -20.55 5.61 0.57
CA LEU A 123 -20.84 5.52 2.01
C LEU A 123 -19.78 4.71 2.77
N ALA A 124 -18.94 3.96 2.05
CA ALA A 124 -17.91 3.09 2.59
C ALA A 124 -17.03 3.76 3.65
N GLY A 125 -16.50 4.96 3.35
CA GLY A 125 -15.59 5.69 4.25
C GLY A 125 -16.23 6.19 5.54
N ARG A 126 -17.56 6.11 5.69
CA ARG A 126 -18.28 6.39 6.95
C ARG A 126 -18.60 5.13 7.74
N MET A 127 -18.70 3.99 7.04
CA MET A 127 -19.17 2.71 7.57
C MET A 127 -18.05 1.84 8.08
N PHE A 128 -16.94 1.90 7.37
CA PHE A 128 -15.69 1.40 7.86
C PHE A 128 -14.99 2.65 8.31
N LEU A 129 -14.75 2.75 9.62
CA LEU A 129 -13.63 3.56 10.05
C LEU A 129 -12.48 3.11 9.14
N ASP A 130 -11.80 4.08 8.54
CA ASP A 130 -10.39 3.98 8.26
C ASP A 130 -9.73 3.48 9.57
N ASP A 131 -9.87 2.19 9.86
CA ASP A 131 -9.07 1.52 10.85
C ASP A 131 -7.74 1.35 10.14
N MET A 132 -7.08 2.50 9.94
CA MET A 132 -5.75 2.63 9.35
C MET A 132 -4.79 1.70 10.07
N HIS A 133 -5.10 1.38 11.32
CA HIS A 133 -4.39 0.41 12.14
C HIS A 133 -4.62 -1.05 11.69
N SER A 134 -5.78 -1.42 11.15
CA SER A 134 -6.07 -2.80 10.72
C SER A 134 -5.26 -3.26 9.51
N LEU A 135 -5.13 -2.43 8.46
CA LEU A 135 -4.29 -2.81 7.31
C LEU A 135 -2.81 -2.80 7.71
N THR A 136 -2.41 -1.85 8.55
CA THR A 136 -1.06 -1.79 9.11
C THR A 136 -0.74 -3.03 9.94
N ASP A 137 -1.68 -3.53 10.74
CA ASP A 137 -1.55 -4.79 11.48
C ASP A 137 -1.37 -6.00 10.54
N HIS A 138 -2.14 -6.08 9.46
CA HIS A 138 -1.91 -7.13 8.45
C HIS A 138 -0.53 -7.02 7.79
N LEU A 139 -0.05 -5.79 7.51
CA LEU A 139 1.29 -5.55 6.96
C LEU A 139 2.36 -6.02 7.96
N VAL A 140 2.21 -5.72 9.25
CA VAL A 140 3.07 -6.20 10.34
C VAL A 140 3.10 -7.73 10.40
N LYS A 141 1.92 -8.38 10.42
CA LYS A 141 1.81 -9.84 10.47
C LYS A 141 2.51 -10.51 9.29
N MET A 142 2.32 -9.97 8.08
CA MET A 142 2.99 -10.46 6.89
C MET A 142 4.51 -10.26 6.99
N ALA A 143 4.97 -9.07 7.38
CA ALA A 143 6.39 -8.78 7.52
C ALA A 143 7.08 -9.67 8.57
N ALA A 144 6.40 -9.97 9.68
CA ALA A 144 6.87 -10.93 10.67
C ALA A 144 7.00 -12.35 10.07
N ALA A 145 6.03 -12.79 9.27
CA ALA A 145 6.08 -14.09 8.59
C ALA A 145 7.23 -14.16 7.58
N VAL A 146 7.48 -13.08 6.82
CA VAL A 146 8.63 -12.99 5.91
C VAL A 146 9.94 -13.05 6.68
N ALA A 147 10.06 -12.30 7.77
CA ALA A 147 11.25 -12.31 8.62
C ALA A 147 11.54 -13.72 9.18
N VAL A 148 10.50 -14.43 9.63
CA VAL A 148 10.64 -15.81 10.11
C VAL A 148 11.03 -16.78 8.99
N ALA A 149 10.39 -16.69 7.82
CA ALA A 149 10.71 -17.53 6.68
C ALA A 149 12.17 -17.35 6.24
N ARG A 150 12.66 -16.11 6.29
CA ARG A 150 14.07 -15.78 6.04
C ARG A 150 15.00 -16.42 7.06
N LEU A 151 14.67 -16.38 8.35
CA LEU A 151 15.45 -17.07 9.39
C LEU A 151 15.50 -18.59 9.17
N ASP A 152 14.48 -19.16 8.53
CA ASP A 152 14.39 -20.57 8.17
C ASP A 152 14.99 -20.87 6.77
N GLY A 153 15.62 -19.88 6.13
CA GLY A 153 16.37 -20.04 4.87
C GLY A 153 15.56 -19.84 3.59
N VAL A 154 14.31 -19.37 3.69
CA VAL A 154 13.50 -19.00 2.52
C VAL A 154 13.94 -17.63 2.00
N VAL A 155 14.21 -17.52 0.70
CA VAL A 155 14.69 -16.27 0.07
C VAL A 155 13.57 -15.69 -0.80
N ILE A 156 12.89 -14.69 -0.26
CA ILE A 156 11.86 -13.93 -0.97
C ILE A 156 12.53 -12.74 -1.64
N ARG A 157 12.32 -12.60 -2.95
CA ARG A 157 12.98 -11.59 -3.80
C ARG A 157 12.02 -10.52 -4.32
N THR A 158 10.73 -10.82 -4.36
CA THR A 158 9.72 -9.88 -4.86
C THR A 158 8.66 -9.65 -3.79
N PHE A 159 8.38 -8.39 -3.52
CA PHE A 159 7.30 -7.98 -2.62
C PHE A 159 6.41 -6.96 -3.33
N GLU A 160 5.12 -7.24 -3.36
CA GLU A 160 4.12 -6.33 -3.92
C GLU A 160 3.06 -6.04 -2.87
N VAL A 161 2.75 -4.76 -2.71
CA VAL A 161 1.63 -4.26 -1.92
C VAL A 161 0.66 -3.55 -2.85
N SER A 162 -0.62 -3.92 -2.78
CA SER A 162 -1.67 -3.34 -3.61
C SER A 162 -2.90 -2.93 -2.81
N GLY A 163 -3.45 -1.75 -3.10
CA GLY A 163 -4.68 -1.25 -2.45
C GLY A 163 -4.49 -0.77 -1.01
N PHE A 164 -3.27 -0.44 -0.60
CA PHE A 164 -2.97 -0.01 0.76
C PHE A 164 -3.15 1.50 0.93
N TYR A 165 -4.27 1.90 1.52
CA TYR A 165 -4.60 3.31 1.77
C TYR A 165 -4.33 3.76 3.19
N SER A 166 -3.88 2.86 4.06
CA SER A 166 -3.72 3.19 5.46
C SER A 166 -2.58 4.15 5.73
N ARG A 167 -2.78 5.05 6.70
CA ARG A 167 -1.70 5.87 7.24
C ARG A 167 -0.78 4.99 8.08
N ILE A 168 0.50 5.03 7.75
CA ILE A 168 1.54 4.36 8.52
C ILE A 168 2.15 5.38 9.46
N ASP A 169 2.31 5.02 10.74
CA ASP A 169 3.10 5.84 11.65
C ASP A 169 4.58 5.73 11.27
N LEU A 170 5.06 6.76 10.58
CA LEU A 170 6.44 6.88 10.14
C LEU A 170 7.43 6.99 11.30
N ALA A 171 6.96 7.39 12.48
CA ALA A 171 7.79 7.52 13.66
C ALA A 171 7.92 6.20 14.45
N ASP A 172 7.25 5.11 14.05
CA ASP A 172 7.33 3.82 14.73
C ASP A 172 8.66 3.10 14.39
N PRO A 173 9.65 3.08 15.31
CA PRO A 173 10.92 2.42 15.05
C PRO A 173 10.78 0.90 14.96
N LEU A 174 9.79 0.30 15.64
CA LEU A 174 9.61 -1.15 15.65
C LEU A 174 9.08 -1.61 14.31
N LEU A 175 8.05 -0.95 13.78
CA LEU A 175 7.54 -1.28 12.44
C LEU A 175 8.65 -1.12 11.38
N LYS A 176 9.44 -0.05 11.48
CA LYS A 176 10.57 0.16 10.58
C LYS A 176 11.59 -0.99 10.66
N ASP A 177 12.05 -1.34 11.85
CA ASP A 177 13.01 -2.42 12.06
C ASP A 177 12.49 -3.76 11.50
N LEU A 178 11.18 -4.02 11.60
CA LEU A 178 10.55 -5.22 11.06
C LEU A 178 10.72 -5.29 9.56
N MET A 179 10.37 -4.18 8.91
CA MET A 179 10.32 -4.08 7.47
C MET A 179 11.73 -4.13 6.89
N GLU A 180 12.72 -3.56 7.59
CA GLU A 180 14.12 -3.71 7.21
C GLU A 180 14.59 -5.17 7.26
N VAL A 181 14.19 -5.93 8.28
CA VAL A 181 14.51 -7.36 8.39
C VAL A 181 13.76 -8.18 7.34
N ALA A 182 12.46 -7.92 7.17
CA ALA A 182 11.59 -8.66 6.26
C ALA A 182 11.98 -8.42 4.80
N LEU A 183 12.31 -7.19 4.44
CA LEU A 183 12.56 -6.79 3.06
C LEU A 183 14.06 -6.75 2.68
N SER A 184 14.97 -7.23 3.55
CA SER A 184 16.42 -7.11 3.31
C SER A 184 16.89 -7.75 2.00
N ASP A 185 16.22 -8.83 1.61
CA ASP A 185 16.60 -9.68 0.46
C ASP A 185 15.74 -9.37 -0.79
N ILE A 186 14.81 -8.41 -0.67
CA ILE A 186 13.92 -8.01 -1.76
C ILE A 186 14.70 -7.26 -2.83
N ILE A 187 14.61 -7.76 -4.05
CA ILE A 187 15.23 -7.22 -5.26
C ILE A 187 14.21 -6.39 -6.05
N GLU A 188 12.94 -6.77 -6.00
CA GLU A 188 11.84 -6.09 -6.69
C GLU A 188 10.73 -5.73 -5.72
N LEU A 189 10.45 -4.43 -5.62
CA LEU A 189 9.41 -3.89 -4.76
C LEU A 189 8.36 -3.17 -5.61
N ARG A 190 7.10 -3.47 -5.37
CA ARG A 190 5.97 -2.87 -6.09
C ARG A 190 4.95 -2.29 -5.13
N ALA A 191 4.61 -1.02 -5.33
CA ALA A 191 3.54 -0.34 -4.62
C ALA A 191 2.47 0.09 -5.64
N ILE A 192 1.36 -0.65 -5.68
CA ILE A 192 0.31 -0.47 -6.67
C ILE A 192 -0.94 0.07 -5.98
N ASN A 193 -1.48 1.20 -6.42
CA ASN A 193 -2.69 1.77 -5.84
C ASN A 193 -2.59 1.89 -4.31
N SER A 194 -1.42 2.31 -3.83
CA SER A 194 -1.01 2.29 -2.42
C SER A 194 -0.28 3.61 -2.08
N PRO A 195 -1.00 4.73 -1.99
CA PRO A 195 -0.42 6.08 -2.01
C PRO A 195 0.50 6.40 -0.82
N THR A 196 0.35 5.71 0.32
CA THR A 196 1.16 5.97 1.53
C THR A 196 2.47 5.18 1.55
N MET A 197 2.63 4.18 0.68
CA MET A 197 3.77 3.25 0.75
C MET A 197 5.09 3.87 0.27
N LEU A 198 5.06 4.84 -0.66
CA LEU A 198 6.28 5.50 -1.11
C LEU A 198 6.99 6.21 0.05
N GLU A 199 6.26 7.03 0.80
CA GLU A 199 6.79 7.76 1.94
C GLU A 199 7.34 6.81 3.01
N PHE A 200 6.63 5.72 3.27
CA PHE A 200 7.09 4.71 4.22
C PHE A 200 8.36 3.98 3.76
N PHE A 201 8.42 3.54 2.50
CA PHE A 201 9.62 2.87 1.97
C PHE A 201 10.83 3.80 1.80
N SER A 202 10.62 5.12 1.77
CA SER A 202 11.70 6.09 1.91
C SER A 202 12.33 6.06 3.31
N GLN A 203 11.70 5.42 4.30
CA GLN A 203 12.21 5.32 5.67
C GLN A 203 12.84 3.97 6.00
N VAL A 204 12.47 2.92 5.27
CA VAL A 204 13.02 1.56 5.41
C VAL A 204 14.31 1.43 4.59
N SER A 205 15.34 0.81 5.16
CA SER A 205 16.55 0.39 4.43
C SER A 205 16.31 -0.87 3.60
N LEU A 206 16.59 -0.84 2.29
CA LEU A 206 16.34 -1.94 1.36
C LEU A 206 17.61 -2.29 0.56
N PRO A 207 18.61 -2.94 1.19
CA PRO A 207 19.96 -3.05 0.64
C PRO A 207 20.06 -3.87 -0.65
N SER A 208 19.12 -4.78 -0.90
CA SER A 208 19.10 -5.63 -2.10
C SER A 208 18.24 -5.07 -3.24
N LEU A 209 17.51 -3.97 -3.00
CA LEU A 209 16.50 -3.47 -3.92
C LEU A 209 17.15 -2.99 -5.21
N ARG A 210 16.74 -3.56 -6.35
CA ARG A 210 17.19 -3.16 -7.69
C ARG A 210 16.09 -2.54 -8.53
N ARG A 211 14.84 -3.00 -8.39
CA ARG A 211 13.70 -2.53 -9.18
C ARG A 211 12.60 -2.03 -8.25
N PHE A 212 12.15 -0.80 -8.48
CA PHE A 212 10.99 -0.24 -7.80
C PHE A 212 9.91 0.10 -8.83
N GLU A 213 8.69 -0.31 -8.54
CA GLU A 213 7.50 -0.01 -9.33
C GLU A 213 6.48 0.74 -8.46
N LEU A 214 6.05 1.90 -8.95
CA LEU A 214 4.96 2.67 -8.37
C LEU A 214 3.85 2.79 -9.42
N ALA A 215 2.67 2.25 -9.11
CA ALA A 215 1.58 2.17 -10.07
C ALA A 215 0.28 2.76 -9.51
N SER A 216 -0.51 3.48 -10.32
CA SER A 216 -1.83 4.03 -9.94
C SER A 216 -1.81 4.80 -8.61
N CYS A 217 -0.78 5.63 -8.41
CA CYS A 217 -0.56 6.39 -7.18
C CYS A 217 -0.35 7.86 -7.48
N TRP A 218 -0.68 8.71 -6.51
CA TRP A 218 -0.21 10.09 -6.49
C TRP A 218 1.31 10.12 -6.43
N LEU A 219 1.92 10.86 -7.36
CA LEU A 219 3.37 10.98 -7.45
C LEU A 219 3.85 12.24 -6.72
N ALA A 220 4.34 12.05 -5.49
CA ALA A 220 5.10 13.08 -4.78
C ALA A 220 6.56 13.02 -5.23
N ILE A 221 6.98 13.98 -6.07
CA ILE A 221 8.33 14.01 -6.65
C ILE A 221 9.40 14.03 -5.55
N ASP A 222 9.25 14.87 -4.52
CA ASP A 222 10.22 14.95 -3.42
C ASP A 222 10.40 13.61 -2.69
N ASN A 223 9.30 12.91 -2.37
CA ASN A 223 9.35 11.61 -1.72
C ASN A 223 10.04 10.55 -2.59
N LEU A 224 9.82 10.61 -3.90
CA LEU A 224 10.49 9.73 -4.86
C LEU A 224 11.98 10.06 -4.99
N GLU A 225 12.36 11.33 -4.97
CA GLU A 225 13.77 11.75 -4.97
C GLU A 225 14.49 11.21 -3.73
N ASP A 226 13.89 11.35 -2.56
CA ASP A 226 14.44 10.87 -1.30
C ASP A 226 14.55 9.34 -1.28
N PHE A 227 13.53 8.65 -1.79
CA PHE A 227 13.57 7.20 -1.98
C PHE A 227 14.78 6.78 -2.85
N VAL A 228 14.92 7.39 -4.04
CA VAL A 228 15.99 7.04 -4.98
C VAL A 228 17.37 7.32 -4.39
N ARG A 229 17.56 8.47 -3.73
CA ARG A 229 18.83 8.82 -3.08
C ARG A 229 19.20 7.86 -1.96
N LYS A 230 18.23 7.49 -1.12
CA LYS A 230 18.45 6.57 -0.01
C LYS A 230 18.91 5.19 -0.48
N HIS A 231 18.37 4.72 -1.60
CA HIS A 231 18.66 3.40 -2.16
C HIS A 231 19.70 3.45 -3.29
N ALA A 232 20.51 4.52 -3.36
CA ALA A 232 21.44 4.76 -4.46
C ALA A 232 22.45 3.62 -4.71
N SER A 233 22.84 2.90 -3.66
CA SER A 233 23.80 1.80 -3.76
C SER A 233 23.28 0.62 -4.58
N SER A 234 21.97 0.36 -4.57
CA SER A 234 21.37 -0.87 -5.10
C SER A 234 20.33 -0.64 -6.17
N LEU A 235 19.54 0.44 -6.09
CA LEU A 235 18.42 0.71 -6.99
C LEU A 235 18.94 1.07 -8.39
N ARG A 236 18.41 0.41 -9.42
CA ARG A 236 18.81 0.62 -10.83
C ARG A 236 17.64 0.88 -11.76
N PHE A 237 16.45 0.39 -11.43
CA PHE A 237 15.29 0.49 -12.30
C PHE A 237 14.12 1.12 -11.55
N LEU A 238 13.56 2.17 -12.13
CA LEU A 238 12.31 2.78 -11.68
C LEU A 238 11.26 2.60 -12.78
N HIS A 239 10.11 2.08 -12.39
CA HIS A 239 8.95 1.99 -13.25
C HIS A 239 7.76 2.75 -12.64
N LEU A 240 7.13 3.60 -13.46
CA LEU A 240 5.91 4.31 -13.11
C LEU A 240 4.79 3.86 -14.04
N GLU A 241 3.68 3.38 -13.50
CA GLU A 241 2.51 2.92 -14.28
C GLU A 241 1.28 3.72 -13.87
N ASP A 242 0.62 4.38 -14.81
CA ASP A 242 -0.50 5.28 -14.53
C ASP A 242 -0.23 6.26 -13.35
N PRO A 243 0.90 6.99 -13.35
CA PRO A 243 1.24 7.93 -12.27
C PRO A 243 0.32 9.15 -12.28
N TRP A 244 -0.17 9.55 -11.11
CA TRP A 244 -1.00 10.74 -10.98
C TRP A 244 -0.15 11.89 -10.44
N LEU A 245 0.34 12.75 -11.33
CA LEU A 245 1.01 14.00 -10.97
C LEU A 245 0.11 15.18 -11.33
N LEU A 246 -0.28 15.98 -10.33
CA LEU A 246 -1.04 17.20 -10.58
C LEU A 246 -0.12 18.27 -11.17
N HIS A 247 -0.47 18.72 -12.38
CA HIS A 247 0.14 19.88 -13.00
C HIS A 247 -0.82 21.05 -12.89
N GLU A 248 -0.36 22.09 -12.19
CA GLU A 248 -1.02 23.40 -12.15
C GLU A 248 -0.56 24.25 -13.33
N LYS A 249 -1.51 24.77 -14.13
CA LYS A 249 -1.25 25.76 -15.17
C LYS A 249 -2.00 27.05 -14.83
N ILE A 250 -1.23 28.10 -14.56
CA ILE A 250 -1.76 29.43 -14.30
C ILE A 250 -1.77 30.20 -15.62
N ASN A 251 -2.97 30.53 -16.10
CA ASN A 251 -3.17 31.37 -17.27
C ASN A 251 -3.93 32.64 -16.88
N GLU A 252 -4.06 33.60 -17.80
CA GLU A 252 -4.81 34.86 -17.60
C GLU A 252 -6.27 34.63 -17.16
N ASN A 253 -6.84 33.45 -17.45
CA ASN A 253 -8.22 33.06 -17.13
C ASN A 253 -8.36 32.24 -15.83
N GLY A 254 -7.28 32.02 -15.08
CA GLY A 254 -7.29 31.30 -13.81
C GLY A 254 -6.35 30.10 -13.73
N ILE A 255 -6.56 29.27 -12.70
CA ILE A 255 -5.77 28.09 -12.38
C ILE A 255 -6.44 26.85 -12.98
N TYR A 256 -5.72 26.11 -13.82
CA TYR A 256 -6.16 24.83 -14.38
C TYR A 256 -5.33 23.70 -13.78
N LEU A 257 -6.01 22.73 -13.16
CA LEU A 257 -5.40 21.49 -12.68
C LEU A 257 -5.62 20.40 -13.73
N SER A 258 -4.54 19.72 -14.12
CA SER A 258 -4.59 18.59 -15.04
C SER A 258 -3.61 17.50 -14.59
N VAL A 259 -3.86 16.26 -14.97
CA VAL A 259 -2.89 15.17 -14.77
C VAL A 259 -1.76 15.34 -15.78
N ALA A 260 -0.52 15.33 -15.31
CA ALA A 260 0.66 15.42 -16.16
C ALA A 260 0.75 14.21 -17.10
N ASN A 261 1.14 14.45 -18.35
CA ASN A 261 1.46 13.35 -19.27
C ASN A 261 2.86 12.77 -18.96
N ALA A 262 3.20 11.62 -19.55
CA ALA A 262 4.46 10.95 -19.27
C ALA A 262 5.70 11.82 -19.54
N GLN A 263 5.68 12.70 -20.54
CA GLN A 263 6.82 13.58 -20.83
C GLN A 263 6.99 14.63 -19.72
N SER A 264 5.91 15.30 -19.31
CA SER A 264 5.95 16.27 -18.22
C SER A 264 6.37 15.63 -16.89
N ILE A 265 6.03 14.35 -16.68
CA ILE A 265 6.52 13.58 -15.52
C ILE A 265 8.02 13.36 -15.65
N LEU A 266 8.53 12.89 -16.79
CA LEU A 266 9.98 12.76 -16.99
C LEU A 266 10.74 14.07 -16.78
N ASP A 267 10.21 15.18 -17.30
CA ASP A 267 10.81 16.50 -17.13
C ASP A 267 10.86 16.90 -15.64
N SER A 268 9.82 16.53 -14.87
CA SER A 268 9.77 16.74 -13.42
C SER A 268 10.77 15.86 -12.65
N LEU A 269 11.26 14.76 -13.25
CA LEU A 269 12.25 13.85 -12.65
C LEU A 269 13.71 14.24 -12.99
N THR A 270 13.96 15.42 -13.55
CA THR A 270 15.30 15.85 -14.00
C THR A 270 16.38 15.62 -12.94
N ARG A 271 16.13 15.95 -11.66
CA ARG A 271 17.10 15.75 -10.57
C ARG A 271 17.43 14.27 -10.31
N ILE A 272 16.44 13.39 -10.44
CA ILE A 272 16.64 11.94 -10.34
C ILE A 272 17.48 11.45 -11.52
N LEU A 273 17.16 11.90 -12.74
CA LEU A 273 17.88 11.52 -13.94
C LEU A 273 19.34 11.99 -13.91
N ASP A 274 19.58 13.23 -13.49
CA ASP A 274 20.91 13.84 -13.37
C ASP A 274 21.78 13.18 -12.29
N SER A 275 21.16 12.55 -11.27
CA SER A 275 21.89 11.86 -10.21
C SER A 275 22.66 10.63 -10.68
N ARG A 276 22.32 10.08 -11.85
CA ARG A 276 22.89 8.85 -12.43
C ARG A 276 22.83 7.63 -11.51
N ILE A 277 21.90 7.62 -10.55
CA ILE A 277 21.64 6.48 -9.69
C ILE A 277 20.97 5.35 -10.47
N LEU A 278 20.02 5.70 -11.33
CA LEU A 278 19.19 4.77 -12.08
C LEU A 278 19.79 4.49 -13.46
N ASP A 279 19.82 3.21 -13.84
CA ASP A 279 20.18 2.79 -15.20
C ASP A 279 19.03 3.04 -16.18
N GLU A 280 17.79 2.94 -15.69
CA GLU A 280 16.58 3.06 -16.49
C GLU A 280 15.38 3.58 -15.69
N VAL A 281 14.67 4.53 -16.31
CA VAL A 281 13.35 5.02 -15.88
C VAL A 281 12.35 4.78 -16.99
N THR A 282 11.21 4.17 -16.66
CA THR A 282 10.15 3.87 -17.63
C THR A 282 8.80 4.35 -17.11
N ILE A 283 7.95 4.83 -18.02
CA ILE A 283 6.60 5.30 -17.73
C ILE A 283 5.61 4.63 -18.68
N ASN A 284 4.53 4.08 -18.11
CA ASN A 284 3.38 3.44 -18.76
C ASN A 284 3.75 2.36 -19.79
N ARG A 285 3.48 1.09 -19.47
CA ARG A 285 3.66 0.00 -20.42
C ARG A 285 2.66 0.12 -21.57
N ARG A 286 3.15 -0.11 -22.79
CA ARG A 286 2.35 -0.19 -24.03
C ARG A 286 2.34 -1.61 -24.58
N PRO A 287 1.31 -1.98 -25.36
CA PRO A 287 1.30 -3.26 -26.07
C PRO A 287 2.58 -3.48 -26.87
N GLY A 288 3.11 -4.71 -26.85
CA GLY A 288 4.36 -5.06 -27.54
C GLY A 288 5.64 -4.78 -26.75
N GLY A 289 5.54 -4.47 -25.46
CA GLY A 289 6.72 -4.28 -24.58
C GLY A 289 7.40 -2.92 -24.74
N LEU A 290 6.73 -1.96 -25.39
CA LEU A 290 7.16 -0.58 -25.48
C LEU A 290 6.70 0.20 -24.23
N TYR A 291 7.29 1.37 -24.01
CA TYR A 291 6.88 2.31 -22.96
C TYR A 291 6.42 3.62 -23.60
N GLU A 292 5.51 4.33 -22.94
CA GLU A 292 5.15 5.68 -23.35
C GLU A 292 6.34 6.63 -23.25
N ALA A 293 7.11 6.48 -22.19
CA ALA A 293 8.35 7.22 -22.02
C ALA A 293 9.43 6.34 -21.38
N GLN A 294 10.67 6.49 -21.83
CA GLN A 294 11.79 5.67 -21.37
C GLN A 294 13.09 6.46 -21.47
N VAL A 295 13.87 6.46 -20.39
CA VAL A 295 15.21 7.04 -20.34
C VAL A 295 16.17 5.97 -19.85
N ARG A 296 17.32 5.83 -20.54
CA ARG A 296 18.41 4.94 -20.15
C ARG A 296 19.69 5.74 -19.98
N ALA A 297 20.47 5.45 -18.94
CA ALA A 297 21.69 6.19 -18.62
C ALA A 297 22.75 6.17 -19.75
N ASN A 298 22.65 5.24 -20.70
CA ASN A 298 23.63 5.06 -21.78
C ASN A 298 23.32 5.80 -23.10
N SER A 299 22.28 6.62 -23.21
CA SER A 299 21.96 7.33 -24.46
C SER A 299 22.65 8.69 -24.66
N CYS A 300 23.51 9.14 -23.74
CA CYS A 300 24.28 10.38 -23.88
C CYS A 300 25.75 10.14 -24.23
N THR A 301 26.04 9.38 -25.29
CA THR A 301 27.34 9.44 -25.98
C THR A 301 27.20 9.12 -27.47
N SER A 302 26.79 10.11 -28.28
CA SER A 302 27.33 10.34 -29.64
C SER A 302 26.47 11.35 -30.41
N SER A 303 26.85 12.63 -30.35
CA SER A 303 26.60 13.56 -31.45
C SER A 303 27.66 14.65 -31.43
N SER A 304 28.90 14.21 -31.66
CA SER A 304 29.93 15.00 -32.32
C SER A 304 30.00 14.50 -33.76
N TYR A 305 29.27 15.15 -34.66
CA TYR A 305 29.61 15.11 -36.07
C TYR A 305 30.36 16.39 -36.41
N SER A 306 31.51 16.14 -37.04
CA SER A 306 32.49 17.04 -37.62
C SER A 306 31.91 18.13 -38.52
#